data_AF-A0A1I2JJY0-F1
#
_entry.id   AF-A0A1I2JJY0-F1
#
_cell.length_a   1.000
_cell.length_b   1.000
_cell.length_c   1.000
_cell.angle_alpha   90.00
_cell.angle_beta   90.00
_cell.angle_gamma   90.00
#
_symmetry.space_group_name_H-M   'P 1'
#
loop_
_entity.id
_entity.type
_entity.pdbx_description
1 polymer ?
#
loop_
_entity_poly.entity_id
_entity_poly.type
_entity_poly.pdbx_seq_one_letter_code
_entity_poly.pdbx_strand_id
1 'polypeptide(L)'
;MGFWSCYFLIALFLFYSGSIRFELWPNLVLFALVAWPLQMRVLRIARLCIAVPAAIALLYRQSHFPPFTRLLESSRNLAAFSWDYLLELVVRLINPAILGGTAVVVLLWLLLAHRLRMSTIALIGMLTTPLVPLAQALLHPPTVVAGTAAEPVQTLTRETLTARLNTFFASEANRRVVFPGTVSGPAFDIVVLHLCSLAWDDMKLVGMTDDRLIQRLNVLMTEFNTAASYSGPAAIRVLRGACGQPRHAALYDPPQPECQVFRQLERLGFAIHWEMNHNGVFGDFRGDVARNLGVAATIQLDPAAQVTQRAFDGLPILSDFDVLAHWWEKRLRMPAERVALFYNGASLHDGNRIEGYRPRDVNDSYARRLRSLLDDLNRFFDLVAQSGRRVVIVFIPEHGAALRGDRRQMSGLREIPTWAITHVPAGLALLGGSDAPAPQQIVDQPMSYLGLFELLSRLLADNPYASGGRLGPQLAGLPTTEPVAENEGTVVMRVGNRFQMRTPDGSWTPLD
;
A
#
# COMPACT_ATOMS: atom_id res chain seq x y z
N MET A 1 36.76 9.40 24.81
CA MET A 1 35.85 10.21 23.96
C MET A 1 36.17 10.16 22.46
N GLY A 2 37.40 10.38 21.98
CA GLY A 2 37.86 10.04 20.61
C GLY A 2 36.79 9.88 19.50
N PHE A 3 36.78 8.74 18.82
CA PHE A 3 35.84 8.42 17.74
C PHE A 3 34.36 8.40 18.18
N TRP A 4 34.08 8.17 19.46
CA TRP A 4 32.71 8.15 19.99
C TRP A 4 32.02 9.51 19.86
N SER A 5 32.77 10.61 19.99
CA SER A 5 32.23 11.93 19.72
C SER A 5 31.75 12.11 18.28
N CYS A 6 32.42 11.47 17.31
CA CYS A 6 32.00 11.45 15.92
C CYS A 6 30.70 10.66 15.74
N TYR A 7 30.59 9.46 16.34
CA TYR A 7 29.35 8.66 16.32
C TYR A 7 28.14 9.49 16.78
N PHE A 8 28.25 10.19 17.90
CA PHE A 8 27.14 10.98 18.43
C PHE A 8 26.81 12.20 17.56
N LEU A 9 27.81 12.84 16.95
CA LEU A 9 27.57 13.93 16.00
C LEU A 9 26.88 13.43 14.73
N ILE A 10 27.23 12.24 14.23
CA ILE A 10 26.52 11.61 13.12
C ILE A 10 25.07 11.30 13.52
N ALA A 11 24.85 10.70 14.69
CA ALA A 11 23.50 10.42 15.18
C ALA A 11 22.66 11.70 15.34
N LEU A 12 23.25 12.79 15.82
CA LEU A 12 22.59 14.09 15.89
C LEU A 12 22.28 14.66 14.51
N PHE A 13 23.23 14.60 13.57
CA PHE A 13 22.98 15.00 12.19
C PHE A 13 21.80 14.24 11.59
N LEU A 14 21.79 12.92 11.72
CA LEU A 14 20.70 12.07 11.24
C LEU A 14 19.35 12.40 11.90
N PHE A 15 19.35 12.81 13.16
CA PHE A 15 18.14 13.26 13.85
C PHE A 15 17.65 14.61 13.32
N TYR A 16 18.54 15.60 13.21
CA TYR A 16 18.17 16.93 12.71
C TYR A 16 17.81 16.93 11.21
N SER A 17 18.33 15.98 10.44
CA SER A 17 17.88 15.73 9.05
C SER A 17 16.56 14.96 8.96
N GLY A 18 15.99 14.53 10.10
CA GLY A 18 14.74 13.78 10.16
C GLY A 18 14.85 12.33 9.71
N SER A 19 16.06 11.76 9.68
CA SER A 19 16.33 10.40 9.17
C SER A 19 16.25 9.32 10.26
N ILE A 20 16.37 9.70 11.53
CA ILE A 20 16.19 8.81 12.68
C ILE A 20 15.40 9.51 13.79
N ARG A 21 14.77 8.72 14.67
CA ARG A 21 14.30 9.19 15.98
C ARG A 21 15.48 9.25 16.94
N PHE A 22 15.56 10.24 17.82
CA PHE A 22 16.64 10.29 18.82
C PHE A 22 16.12 9.94 20.21
N GLU A 23 16.52 8.79 20.73
CA GLU A 23 16.23 8.42 22.12
C GLU A 23 17.33 8.99 23.02
N LEU A 24 17.00 10.04 23.79
CA LEU A 24 17.97 10.76 24.60
C LEU A 24 18.61 9.87 25.68
N TRP A 25 17.80 9.15 26.46
CA TRP A 25 18.30 8.37 27.59
C TRP A 25 19.27 7.24 27.20
N PRO A 26 18.96 6.37 26.22
CA PRO A 26 19.91 5.36 25.75
C PRO A 26 21.22 5.97 25.23
N ASN A 27 21.13 7.10 24.51
CA ASN A 27 22.33 7.79 24.02
C ASN A 27 23.18 8.36 25.16
N LEU A 28 22.56 8.92 26.21
CA LEU A 28 23.28 9.40 27.40
C LEU A 28 23.93 8.26 28.20
N VAL A 29 23.26 7.11 28.32
CA VAL A 29 23.84 5.92 28.96
C VAL A 29 25.05 5.43 28.17
N LEU A 30 24.94 5.34 26.84
CA LEU A 30 26.06 4.99 25.96
C LEU A 30 27.19 6.02 26.08
N PHE A 31 26.86 7.32 26.11
CA PHE A 31 27.82 8.41 26.29
C PHE A 31 28.58 8.28 27.61
N ALA A 32 27.89 8.03 28.72
CA ALA A 32 28.50 7.83 30.04
C ALA A 32 29.45 6.63 30.05
N LEU A 33 29.01 5.50 29.48
CA LEU A 33 29.83 4.28 29.36
C LEU A 33 31.16 4.55 28.63
N VAL A 34 31.11 5.27 27.50
CA VAL A 34 32.30 5.54 26.68
C VAL A 34 33.14 6.73 27.17
N ALA A 35 32.54 7.62 27.97
CA ALA A 35 33.23 8.72 28.63
C ALA A 35 34.03 8.28 29.86
N TRP A 36 33.63 7.19 30.52
CA TRP A 36 34.25 6.76 31.77
C TRP A 36 35.76 6.45 31.60
N PRO A 37 36.65 7.03 32.44
CA PRO A 37 38.08 6.77 32.36
C PRO A 37 38.41 5.40 32.97
N LEU A 38 38.82 4.45 32.12
CA LEU A 38 39.24 3.10 32.54
C LEU A 38 40.76 2.96 32.42
N GLN A 39 41.43 2.62 33.52
CA GLN A 39 42.89 2.45 33.56
C GLN A 39 43.35 1.08 33.03
N MET A 40 42.59 0.03 33.28
CA MET A 40 42.96 -1.34 32.89
C MET A 40 42.68 -1.62 31.40
N ARG A 41 43.66 -2.24 30.72
CA ARG A 41 43.54 -2.63 29.29
C ARG A 41 42.35 -3.54 29.02
N VAL A 42 42.14 -4.55 29.87
CA VAL A 42 41.02 -5.50 29.74
C VAL A 42 39.67 -4.80 29.80
N LEU A 43 39.47 -3.89 30.76
CA LEU A 43 38.22 -3.13 30.87
C LEU A 43 37.97 -2.21 29.67
N ARG A 44 39.04 -1.63 29.08
CA ARG A 44 38.92 -0.82 27.86
C ARG A 44 38.46 -1.66 26.65
N ILE A 45 38.97 -2.87 26.50
CA ILE A 45 38.56 -3.80 25.43
C ILE A 45 37.12 -4.27 25.68
N ALA A 46 36.82 -4.74 26.91
CA ALA A 46 35.48 -5.18 27.28
C ALA A 46 34.42 -4.09 27.02
N ARG A 47 34.74 -2.83 27.35
CA ARG A 47 33.87 -1.69 27.03
C ARG A 47 33.64 -1.56 25.53
N LEU A 48 34.64 -1.71 24.67
CA LEU A 48 34.46 -1.62 23.22
C LEU A 48 33.58 -2.77 22.70
N CYS A 49 33.80 -3.99 23.21
CA CYS A 49 32.98 -5.16 22.87
C CYS A 49 31.50 -4.97 23.24
N ILE A 50 31.18 -4.15 24.24
CA ILE A 50 29.80 -3.83 24.63
C ILE A 50 29.29 -2.60 23.87
N ALA A 51 30.07 -1.53 23.85
CA ALA A 51 29.64 -0.23 23.33
C ALA A 51 29.43 -0.24 21.82
N VAL A 52 30.24 -0.98 21.05
CA VAL A 52 30.09 -1.03 19.58
C VAL A 52 28.77 -1.73 19.19
N PRO A 53 28.46 -2.95 19.66
CA PRO A 53 27.15 -3.55 19.43
C PRO A 53 26.00 -2.71 19.95
N ALA A 54 26.14 -2.10 21.13
CA ALA A 54 25.10 -1.22 21.70
C ALA A 54 24.84 0.01 20.81
N ALA A 55 25.88 0.62 20.26
CA ALA A 55 25.78 1.77 19.37
C ALA A 55 25.11 1.43 18.03
N ILE A 56 25.42 0.26 17.47
CA ILE A 56 24.79 -0.24 16.24
C ILE A 56 23.32 -0.56 16.50
N ALA A 57 23.03 -1.30 17.57
CA ALA A 57 21.66 -1.64 17.95
C ALA A 57 20.81 -0.40 18.23
N LEU A 58 21.41 0.62 18.87
CA LEU A 58 20.74 1.88 19.14
C LEU A 58 20.43 2.65 17.86
N LEU A 59 21.38 2.77 16.92
CA LEU A 59 21.12 3.40 15.62
C LEU A 59 20.04 2.66 14.83
N TYR A 60 20.08 1.33 14.82
CA TYR A 60 19.07 0.53 14.12
C TYR A 60 17.67 0.75 14.70
N ARG A 61 17.54 0.66 16.03
CA ARG A 61 16.28 0.92 16.75
C ARG A 61 15.75 2.33 16.53
N GLN A 62 16.65 3.29 16.37
CA GLN A 62 16.34 4.70 16.12
C GLN A 62 15.98 4.98 14.65
N SER A 63 16.41 4.13 13.73
CA SER A 63 16.11 4.26 12.30
C SER A 63 14.65 3.97 11.98
N HIS A 64 14.25 4.33 10.76
CA HIS A 64 12.96 3.97 10.21
C HIS A 64 12.94 2.60 9.52
N PHE A 65 13.97 1.78 9.70
CA PHE A 65 14.00 0.45 9.11
C PHE A 65 13.00 -0.50 9.79
N PRO A 66 12.51 -1.52 9.05
CA PRO A 66 11.65 -2.54 9.62
C PRO A 66 12.30 -3.18 10.86
N PRO A 67 11.54 -3.52 11.91
CA PRO A 67 12.09 -4.21 13.06
C PRO A 67 12.69 -5.55 12.64
N PHE A 68 13.79 -5.98 13.27
CA PHE A 68 14.50 -7.21 12.87
C PHE A 68 13.63 -8.46 12.98
N THR A 69 12.63 -8.46 13.89
CA THR A 69 11.62 -9.52 13.98
C THR A 69 10.84 -9.70 12.70
N ARG A 70 10.53 -8.62 11.97
CA ARG A 70 9.87 -8.68 10.65
C ARG A 70 10.72 -9.37 9.60
N LEU A 71 12.02 -9.12 9.61
CA LEU A 71 12.97 -9.78 8.70
C LEU A 71 13.05 -11.28 9.02
N LEU A 72 12.97 -11.66 10.30
CA LEU A 72 12.94 -13.06 10.73
C LEU A 72 11.62 -13.75 10.34
N GLU A 73 10.48 -13.11 10.58
CA GLU A 73 9.14 -13.60 10.20
C GLU A 73 9.01 -13.74 8.68
N SER A 74 9.57 -12.79 7.94
CA SER A 74 9.59 -12.77 6.47
C SER A 74 10.80 -13.50 5.88
N SER A 75 11.59 -14.23 6.68
CA SER A 75 12.86 -14.85 6.22
C SER A 75 12.67 -15.81 5.05
N ARG A 76 11.56 -16.56 5.02
CA ARG A 76 11.21 -17.43 3.88
C ARG A 76 10.91 -16.64 2.62
N ASN A 77 10.26 -15.48 2.74
CA ASN A 77 9.96 -14.60 1.62
C ASN A 77 11.24 -13.90 1.13
N LEU A 78 12.11 -13.44 2.04
CA LEU A 78 13.42 -12.87 1.71
C LEU A 78 14.32 -13.88 0.99
N ALA A 79 14.26 -15.16 1.36
CA ALA A 79 15.01 -16.23 0.69
C ALA A 79 14.53 -16.48 -0.75
N ALA A 80 13.32 -16.05 -1.11
CA ALA A 80 12.84 -16.15 -2.49
C ALA A 80 13.41 -15.05 -3.40
N PHE A 81 13.99 -13.97 -2.85
CA PHE A 81 14.49 -12.87 -3.66
C PHE A 81 15.73 -13.27 -4.45
N SER A 82 15.79 -12.82 -5.71
CA SER A 82 16.99 -12.95 -6.52
C SER A 82 18.15 -12.12 -5.97
N TRP A 83 19.38 -12.58 -6.20
CA TRP A 83 20.59 -11.90 -5.73
C TRP A 83 20.70 -10.47 -6.26
N ASP A 84 20.37 -10.27 -7.54
CA ASP A 84 20.43 -8.95 -8.14
C ASP A 84 19.42 -7.98 -7.52
N TYR A 85 18.23 -8.47 -7.14
CA TYR A 85 17.23 -7.64 -6.47
C TYR A 85 17.65 -7.29 -5.04
N LEU A 86 18.28 -8.22 -4.32
CA LEU A 86 18.86 -7.93 -3.00
C LEU A 86 19.93 -6.83 -3.06
N LEU A 87 20.82 -6.88 -4.06
CA LEU A 87 21.81 -5.82 -4.28
C LEU A 87 21.15 -4.47 -4.58
N GLU A 88 20.11 -4.46 -5.41
CA GLU A 88 19.34 -3.26 -5.72
C GLU A 88 18.72 -2.65 -4.46
N LEU A 89 18.11 -3.48 -3.59
CA LEU A 89 17.56 -3.03 -2.31
C LEU A 89 18.64 -2.42 -1.40
N VAL A 90 19.83 -3.05 -1.31
CA VAL A 90 20.95 -2.52 -0.52
C VAL A 90 21.41 -1.17 -1.03
N VAL A 91 21.52 -1.00 -2.35
CA VAL A 91 21.91 0.29 -2.96
C VAL A 91 20.84 1.36 -2.70
N ARG A 92 19.54 1.00 -2.76
CA ARG A 92 18.45 1.94 -2.48
C ARG A 92 18.45 2.45 -1.03
N LEU A 93 19.01 1.70 -0.07
CA LEU A 93 19.17 2.18 1.31
C LEU A 93 20.14 3.36 1.42
N ILE A 94 21.00 3.58 0.42
CA ILE A 94 22.01 4.63 0.41
C ILE A 94 21.41 5.92 -0.14
N ASN A 95 21.07 6.86 0.75
CA ASN A 95 20.70 8.21 0.34
C ASN A 95 21.97 9.06 0.13
N PRO A 96 22.27 9.55 -1.10
CA PRO A 96 23.49 10.31 -1.39
C PRO A 96 23.62 11.61 -0.57
N ALA A 97 22.51 12.26 -0.25
CA ALA A 97 22.51 13.48 0.56
C ALA A 97 22.87 13.17 2.01
N ILE A 98 22.35 12.08 2.57
CA ILE A 98 22.71 11.62 3.93
C ILE A 98 24.18 11.18 3.95
N LEU A 99 24.64 10.46 2.93
CA LEU A 99 26.03 10.03 2.81
C LEU A 99 26.98 11.23 2.74
N GLY A 100 26.68 12.20 1.87
CA GLY A 100 27.43 13.44 1.73
C GLY A 100 27.44 14.27 3.02
N GLY A 101 26.28 14.43 3.67
CA GLY A 101 26.18 15.12 4.95
C GLY A 101 26.96 14.43 6.08
N THR A 102 26.92 13.09 6.12
CA THR A 102 27.72 12.30 7.05
C THR A 102 29.21 12.49 6.79
N ALA A 103 29.65 12.50 5.54
CA ALA A 103 31.04 12.77 5.17
C ALA A 103 31.47 14.19 5.61
N VAL A 104 30.61 15.20 5.44
CA VAL A 104 30.85 16.56 5.94
C VAL A 104 30.98 16.59 7.46
N VAL A 105 30.11 15.90 8.20
CA VAL A 105 30.21 15.79 9.67
C VAL A 105 31.54 15.16 10.08
N VAL A 106 31.97 14.08 9.41
CA VAL A 106 33.26 13.44 9.66
C VAL A 106 34.43 14.38 9.36
N LEU A 107 34.39 15.11 8.24
CA LEU A 107 35.42 16.09 7.87
C LEU A 107 35.51 17.22 8.88
N LEU A 108 34.37 17.82 9.28
CA LEU A 108 34.31 18.84 10.32
C LEU A 108 34.83 18.31 11.65
N TRP A 109 34.50 17.07 12.00
CA TRP A 109 35.02 16.42 13.18
C TRP A 109 36.55 16.28 13.13
N LEU A 110 37.12 15.79 12.02
CA LEU A 110 38.57 15.67 11.84
C LEU A 110 39.27 17.04 11.95
N LEU A 111 38.68 18.08 11.33
CA LEU A 111 39.23 19.43 11.34
C LEU A 111 39.13 20.12 12.69
N LEU A 112 38.10 19.85 13.49
CA LEU A 112 37.86 20.57 14.75
C LEU A 112 38.30 19.79 15.99
N ALA A 113 38.46 18.46 15.91
CA ALA A 113 38.80 17.61 17.06
C ALA A 113 40.14 17.95 17.71
N HIS A 114 41.06 18.59 16.98
CA HIS A 114 42.34 19.05 17.54
C HIS A 114 42.25 20.39 18.27
N ARG A 115 41.18 21.18 18.06
CA ARG A 115 40.99 22.50 18.67
C ARG A 115 39.87 22.57 19.70
N LEU A 116 38.83 21.76 19.52
CA LEU A 116 37.62 21.80 20.33
C LEU A 116 37.37 20.44 21.00
N ARG A 117 36.78 20.48 22.21
CA ARG A 117 36.32 19.27 22.89
C ARG A 117 35.01 18.79 22.25
N MET A 118 35.12 17.99 21.19
CA MET A 118 33.97 17.48 20.43
C MET A 118 32.96 16.70 21.28
N SER A 119 33.40 16.08 22.39
CA SER A 119 32.49 15.44 23.35
C SER A 119 31.54 16.42 24.03
N THR A 120 31.98 17.64 24.31
CA THR A 120 31.14 18.68 24.92
C THR A 120 30.10 19.16 23.93
N ILE A 121 30.48 19.36 22.66
CA ILE A 121 29.57 19.74 21.58
C ILE A 121 28.51 18.65 21.37
N ALA A 122 28.93 17.38 21.29
CA ALA A 122 28.01 16.26 21.15
C ALA A 122 27.02 16.19 22.32
N LEU A 123 27.48 16.36 23.57
CA LEU A 123 26.60 16.35 24.73
C LEU A 123 25.59 17.51 24.71
N ILE A 124 26.03 18.73 24.38
CA ILE A 124 25.13 19.89 24.24
C ILE A 124 24.08 19.58 23.16
N GLY A 125 24.49 19.06 22.01
CA GLY A 125 23.58 18.69 20.93
C GLY A 125 22.55 17.65 21.33
N MET A 126 22.94 16.64 22.12
CA MET A 126 21.99 15.66 22.68
C MET A 126 20.95 16.34 23.58
N LEU A 127 21.39 17.23 24.46
CA LEU A 127 20.49 17.92 25.38
C LEU A 127 19.52 18.86 24.66
N THR A 128 19.82 19.28 23.43
CA THR A 128 18.90 20.06 22.60
C THR A 128 17.86 19.23 21.84
N THR A 129 17.99 17.89 21.76
CA THR A 129 17.03 17.08 20.99
C THR A 129 15.58 17.13 21.49
N PRO A 130 15.29 17.23 22.81
CA PRO A 130 13.92 17.40 23.30
C PRO A 130 13.28 18.74 22.92
N LEU A 131 14.08 19.74 22.55
CA LEU A 131 13.58 21.06 22.15
C LEU A 131 12.96 21.04 20.75
N VAL A 132 13.35 20.10 19.89
CA VAL A 132 12.83 20.00 18.52
C VAL A 132 11.31 19.71 18.49
N PRO A 133 10.79 18.64 19.15
CA PRO A 133 9.34 18.41 19.17
C PRO A 133 8.59 19.52 19.91
N LEU A 134 9.20 20.15 20.92
CA LEU A 134 8.62 21.30 21.61
C LEU A 134 8.49 22.52 20.67
N ALA A 135 9.54 22.83 19.92
CA ALA A 135 9.54 23.90 18.92
C ALA A 135 8.54 23.60 17.80
N GLN A 136 8.45 22.36 17.33
CA GLN A 136 7.43 21.94 16.37
C GLN A 136 6.01 22.12 16.91
N ALA A 137 5.75 21.77 18.16
CA ALA A 137 4.44 22.00 18.79
C ALA A 137 4.08 23.48 18.95
N LEU A 138 5.08 24.35 19.14
CA LEU A 138 4.90 25.80 19.25
C LEU A 138 4.72 26.49 17.88
N LEU A 139 5.47 26.06 16.87
CA LEU A 139 5.44 26.61 15.51
C LEU A 139 4.25 26.07 14.69
N HIS A 140 3.79 24.86 15.02
CA HIS A 140 2.64 24.20 14.43
C HIS A 140 1.66 23.79 15.53
N PRO A 141 1.01 24.77 16.19
CA PRO A 141 0.01 24.47 17.19
C PRO A 141 -1.08 23.56 16.57
N PRO A 142 -1.66 22.63 17.35
CA PRO A 142 -2.74 21.80 16.86
C PRO A 142 -3.86 22.72 16.37
N THR A 143 -4.10 22.72 15.06
CA THR A 143 -5.25 23.42 14.48
C THR A 143 -6.50 22.72 14.97
N VAL A 144 -7.17 23.37 15.90
CA VAL A 144 -8.58 23.21 16.22
C VAL A 144 -9.36 23.28 14.91
N VAL A 145 -9.80 22.15 14.36
CA VAL A 145 -10.62 22.13 13.15
C VAL A 145 -12.04 22.51 13.55
N ALA A 146 -12.48 23.70 13.15
CA ALA A 146 -13.89 24.04 13.13
C ALA A 146 -14.55 23.30 11.95
N GLY A 147 -15.16 22.15 12.23
CA GLY A 147 -16.02 21.46 11.28
C GLY A 147 -17.35 22.19 11.13
N THR A 148 -17.79 22.37 9.89
CA THR A 148 -19.19 22.70 9.57
C THR A 148 -20.10 21.63 10.19
N ALA A 149 -20.97 22.08 11.09
CA ALA A 149 -22.01 21.33 11.81
C ALA A 149 -21.54 20.14 12.68
N ALA A 150 -21.43 20.42 13.99
CA ALA A 150 -21.66 19.52 15.12
C ALA A 150 -20.66 18.36 15.41
N GLU A 151 -19.35 18.56 15.27
CA GLU A 151 -18.38 17.80 16.10
C GLU A 151 -17.60 18.73 17.02
N PRO A 152 -17.51 18.44 18.34
CA PRO A 152 -16.69 19.24 19.25
C PRO A 152 -15.23 19.15 18.84
N VAL A 153 -14.51 20.27 18.95
CA VAL A 153 -13.07 20.34 18.77
C VAL A 153 -12.40 19.41 19.77
N GLN A 154 -12.09 18.19 19.34
CA GLN A 154 -11.34 17.26 20.17
C GLN A 154 -9.85 17.50 19.99
N THR A 155 -9.16 17.74 21.09
CA THR A 155 -7.70 17.68 21.15
C THR A 155 -7.26 16.27 20.71
N LEU A 156 -6.33 16.19 19.77
CA LEU A 156 -5.78 14.92 19.29
C LEU A 156 -4.77 14.39 20.34
N THR A 157 -5.28 13.64 21.31
CA THR A 157 -4.47 12.90 22.29
C THR A 157 -4.42 11.42 21.90
N ARG A 158 -3.52 10.66 22.54
CA ARG A 158 -3.45 9.20 22.34
C ARG A 158 -4.79 8.53 22.61
N GLU A 159 -5.49 8.96 23.65
CA GLU A 159 -6.76 8.41 24.11
C GLU A 159 -7.88 8.73 23.10
N THR A 160 -7.97 9.98 22.62
CA THR A 160 -9.00 10.37 21.66
C THR A 160 -8.80 9.71 20.29
N LEU A 161 -7.56 9.62 19.80
CA LEU A 161 -7.24 8.91 18.56
C LEU A 161 -7.54 7.40 18.66
N THR A 162 -7.21 6.79 19.80
CA THR A 162 -7.51 5.37 20.02
C THR A 162 -9.02 5.13 20.12
N ALA A 163 -9.75 6.01 20.81
CA ALA A 163 -11.20 5.94 20.89
C ALA A 163 -11.85 6.09 19.51
N ARG A 164 -11.40 7.07 18.70
CA ARG A 164 -11.88 7.26 17.32
C ARG A 164 -11.66 6.02 16.47
N LEU A 165 -10.45 5.44 16.50
CA LEU A 165 -10.15 4.21 15.75
C LEU A 165 -11.04 3.04 16.20
N ASN A 166 -11.31 2.91 17.50
CA ASN A 166 -12.19 1.86 18.02
C ASN A 166 -13.65 2.08 17.59
N THR A 167 -14.14 3.32 17.62
CA THR A 167 -15.47 3.68 17.14
C THR A 167 -15.62 3.38 15.64
N PHE A 168 -14.60 3.68 14.84
CA PHE A 168 -14.57 3.31 13.42
C PHE A 168 -14.79 1.81 13.22
N PHE A 169 -14.02 0.95 13.89
CA PHE A 169 -14.21 -0.49 13.75
C PHE A 169 -15.55 -1.00 14.31
N ALA A 170 -16.06 -0.37 15.36
CA ALA A 170 -17.38 -0.69 15.89
C ALA A 170 -18.51 -0.33 14.90
N SER A 171 -18.39 0.80 14.20
CA SER A 171 -19.34 1.17 13.14
C SER A 171 -19.24 0.25 11.94
N GLU A 172 -18.02 -0.13 11.52
CA GLU A 172 -17.80 -1.01 10.37
C GLU A 172 -18.33 -2.43 10.59
N ALA A 173 -18.24 -2.96 11.81
CA ALA A 173 -18.58 -4.37 12.12
C ALA A 173 -20.01 -4.78 11.72
N ASN A 174 -20.95 -3.83 11.67
CA ASN A 174 -22.35 -4.08 11.34
C ASN A 174 -22.73 -3.73 9.90
N ARG A 175 -21.82 -3.15 9.12
CA ARG A 175 -22.09 -2.72 7.75
C ARG A 175 -22.02 -3.89 6.80
N ARG A 176 -23.03 -4.03 5.94
CA ARG A 176 -23.16 -5.14 4.99
C ARG A 176 -23.81 -4.63 3.71
N VAL A 177 -23.31 -5.12 2.58
CA VAL A 177 -24.00 -5.02 1.28
C VAL A 177 -25.04 -6.12 1.23
N VAL A 178 -26.27 -5.77 0.90
CA VAL A 178 -27.33 -6.75 0.65
C VAL A 178 -27.42 -6.97 -0.85
N PHE A 179 -26.97 -8.13 -1.31
CA PHE A 179 -27.15 -8.55 -2.71
C PHE A 179 -28.62 -8.90 -2.98
N PRO A 180 -29.14 -8.62 -4.19
CA PRO A 180 -30.52 -8.98 -4.53
C PRO A 180 -30.70 -10.50 -4.50
N GLY A 181 -31.94 -10.97 -4.33
CA GLY A 181 -32.24 -12.40 -4.34
C GLY A 181 -32.22 -13.02 -5.75
N THR A 182 -32.44 -12.20 -6.79
CA THR A 182 -32.40 -12.57 -8.19
C THR A 182 -31.83 -11.42 -9.02
N VAL A 183 -31.27 -11.74 -10.18
CA VAL A 183 -30.81 -10.75 -11.16
C VAL A 183 -31.77 -10.76 -12.33
N SER A 184 -32.25 -9.58 -12.73
CA SER A 184 -33.21 -9.42 -13.84
C SER A 184 -32.62 -8.59 -14.98
N GLY A 185 -33.29 -8.63 -16.14
CA GLY A 185 -32.84 -7.92 -17.34
C GLY A 185 -31.74 -8.65 -18.12
N PRO A 186 -31.11 -7.95 -19.09
CA PRO A 186 -30.11 -8.55 -19.97
C PRO A 186 -28.91 -9.11 -19.21
N ALA A 187 -28.51 -10.34 -19.51
CA ALA A 187 -27.32 -10.93 -18.90
C ALA A 187 -26.05 -10.13 -19.23
N PHE A 188 -25.15 -10.06 -18.24
CA PHE A 188 -23.83 -9.47 -18.36
C PHE A 188 -22.82 -10.25 -17.51
N ASP A 189 -21.56 -10.17 -17.90
CA ASP A 189 -20.44 -10.73 -17.15
C ASP A 189 -19.83 -9.68 -16.21
N ILE A 190 -19.16 -10.11 -15.15
CA ILE A 190 -18.41 -9.25 -14.23
C ILE A 190 -16.93 -9.61 -14.34
N VAL A 191 -16.06 -8.63 -14.50
CA VAL A 191 -14.61 -8.84 -14.45
C VAL A 191 -14.01 -7.90 -13.42
N VAL A 192 -13.52 -8.46 -12.32
CA VAL A 192 -12.78 -7.72 -11.29
C VAL A 192 -11.30 -7.74 -11.66
N LEU A 193 -10.76 -6.59 -12.02
CA LEU A 193 -9.34 -6.37 -12.29
C LEU A 193 -8.66 -5.86 -11.03
N HIS A 194 -7.97 -6.75 -10.32
CA HIS A 194 -7.25 -6.43 -9.09
C HIS A 194 -5.75 -6.33 -9.36
N LEU A 195 -5.20 -5.12 -9.35
CA LEU A 195 -3.86 -4.85 -9.88
C LEU A 195 -2.90 -4.42 -8.78
N CYS A 196 -1.78 -5.12 -8.66
CA CYS A 196 -0.75 -4.78 -7.69
C CYS A 196 -0.04 -3.47 -8.06
N SER A 197 0.30 -2.66 -7.06
CA SER A 197 1.28 -1.56 -7.17
C SER A 197 0.90 -0.41 -8.13
N LEU A 198 -0.32 0.10 -7.99
CA LEU A 198 -0.85 1.24 -8.74
C LEU A 198 -1.65 2.20 -7.82
N ALA A 199 -1.11 3.39 -7.57
CA ALA A 199 -1.79 4.48 -6.87
C ALA A 199 -1.78 5.77 -7.69
N TRP A 200 -2.61 6.74 -7.28
CA TRP A 200 -2.62 8.06 -7.90
C TRP A 200 -1.26 8.76 -7.83
N ASP A 201 -0.53 8.61 -6.71
CA ASP A 201 0.78 9.22 -6.55
C ASP A 201 1.81 8.65 -7.53
N ASP A 202 1.78 7.32 -7.76
CA ASP A 202 2.66 6.66 -8.71
C ASP A 202 2.38 7.13 -10.14
N MET A 203 1.10 7.16 -10.55
CA MET A 203 0.69 7.65 -11.87
C MET A 203 1.06 9.11 -12.08
N LYS A 204 0.90 9.94 -11.05
CA LYS A 204 1.28 11.36 -11.08
C LYS A 204 2.78 11.54 -11.25
N LEU A 205 3.57 10.73 -10.55
CA LEU A 205 5.03 10.80 -10.63
C LEU A 205 5.55 10.51 -12.04
N VAL A 206 4.91 9.58 -12.77
CA VAL A 206 5.31 9.19 -14.13
C VAL A 206 4.47 9.84 -15.24
N GLY A 207 3.57 10.77 -14.89
CA GLY A 207 2.79 11.56 -15.84
C GLY A 207 1.73 10.76 -16.62
N MET A 208 1.03 9.83 -15.96
CA MET A 208 0.04 8.95 -16.59
C MET A 208 -1.36 9.00 -15.94
N THR A 209 -1.68 10.04 -15.16
CA THR A 209 -3.00 10.18 -14.50
C THR A 209 -4.17 10.28 -15.48
N ASP A 210 -3.90 10.83 -16.68
CA ASP A 210 -4.93 11.09 -17.69
C ASP A 210 -5.02 9.99 -18.75
N ASP A 211 -4.57 8.77 -18.44
CA ASP A 211 -4.60 7.65 -19.38
C ASP A 211 -6.02 7.32 -19.87
N ARG A 212 -6.11 6.84 -21.12
CA ARG A 212 -7.36 6.42 -21.76
C ARG A 212 -8.14 5.39 -20.93
N LEU A 213 -7.46 4.48 -20.23
CA LEU A 213 -8.12 3.46 -19.40
C LEU A 213 -8.97 4.12 -18.32
N ILE A 214 -8.43 5.14 -17.64
CA ILE A 214 -9.12 5.87 -16.57
C ILE A 214 -10.32 6.62 -17.13
N GLN A 215 -10.16 7.28 -18.29
CA GLN A 215 -11.24 8.02 -18.95
C GLN A 215 -12.38 7.13 -19.45
N ARG A 216 -12.12 5.83 -19.67
CA ARG A 216 -13.12 4.85 -20.10
C ARG A 216 -13.98 4.28 -18.97
N LEU A 217 -13.65 4.57 -17.72
CA LEU A 217 -14.50 4.19 -16.60
C LEU A 217 -15.79 5.03 -16.64
N ASN A 218 -16.95 4.38 -16.57
CA ASN A 218 -18.23 5.08 -16.47
C ASN A 218 -18.42 5.70 -15.07
N VAL A 219 -17.79 5.11 -14.05
CA VAL A 219 -17.73 5.67 -12.70
C VAL A 219 -16.29 5.65 -12.24
N LEU A 220 -15.77 6.79 -11.81
CA LEU A 220 -14.45 6.93 -11.20
C LEU A 220 -14.62 7.39 -9.75
N MET A 221 -14.18 6.54 -8.82
CA MET A 221 -14.06 6.86 -7.40
C MET A 221 -12.69 7.49 -7.17
N THR A 222 -12.67 8.81 -7.01
CA THR A 222 -11.43 9.58 -6.90
C THR A 222 -10.83 9.53 -5.51
N GLU A 223 -11.63 9.33 -4.46
CA GLU A 223 -11.20 9.23 -3.05
C GLU A 223 -11.31 7.78 -2.51
N PHE A 224 -10.76 6.80 -3.25
CA PHE A 224 -10.81 5.40 -2.85
C PHE A 224 -9.59 4.98 -2.02
N ASN A 225 -9.85 4.40 -0.85
CA ASN A 225 -8.85 3.86 0.06
C ASN A 225 -8.84 2.32 0.04
N THR A 226 -7.68 1.71 -0.22
CA THR A 226 -7.51 0.25 -0.22
C THR A 226 -7.34 -0.35 1.18
N ALA A 227 -7.22 0.48 2.21
CA ALA A 227 -7.16 0.07 3.62
C ALA A 227 -5.99 -0.87 4.01
N ALA A 228 -5.08 -1.16 3.10
CA ALA A 228 -3.84 -1.88 3.33
C ALA A 228 -2.82 -1.52 2.26
N SER A 229 -1.54 -1.69 2.58
CA SER A 229 -0.44 -1.53 1.62
C SER A 229 0.31 -2.84 1.41
N TYR A 230 -0.30 -3.98 1.70
CA TYR A 230 0.22 -5.31 1.38
C TYR A 230 -0.76 -6.06 0.47
N SER A 231 -0.23 -6.83 -0.48
CA SER A 231 -1.02 -7.51 -1.52
C SER A 231 -2.00 -8.54 -0.96
N GLY A 232 -1.55 -9.43 -0.06
CA GLY A 232 -2.41 -10.43 0.59
C GLY A 232 -3.61 -9.78 1.30
N PRO A 233 -3.38 -8.87 2.28
CA PRO A 233 -4.44 -8.10 2.91
C PRO A 233 -5.37 -7.35 1.94
N ALA A 234 -4.85 -6.72 0.88
CA ALA A 234 -5.65 -6.05 -0.13
C ALA A 234 -6.58 -7.03 -0.86
N ALA A 235 -6.06 -8.20 -1.27
CA ALA A 235 -6.83 -9.27 -1.89
C ALA A 235 -7.93 -9.81 -0.94
N ILE A 236 -7.61 -10.02 0.33
CA ILE A 236 -8.62 -10.46 1.32
C ILE A 236 -9.71 -9.40 1.47
N ARG A 237 -9.34 -8.11 1.57
CA ARG A 237 -10.29 -7.01 1.75
C ARG A 237 -11.23 -6.83 0.55
N VAL A 238 -10.73 -6.94 -0.68
CA VAL A 238 -11.60 -6.87 -1.87
C VAL A 238 -12.53 -8.09 -1.96
N LEU A 239 -12.02 -9.30 -1.69
CA LEU A 239 -12.83 -10.53 -1.73
C LEU A 239 -13.89 -10.58 -0.63
N ARG A 240 -13.62 -9.94 0.53
CA ARG A 240 -14.56 -9.77 1.65
C ARG A 240 -15.30 -8.43 1.63
N GLY A 241 -15.26 -7.71 0.51
CA GLY A 241 -15.71 -6.32 0.42
C GLY A 241 -17.21 -6.09 0.56
N ALA A 242 -18.02 -7.15 0.69
CA ALA A 242 -19.46 -7.03 0.97
C ALA A 242 -19.76 -6.70 2.45
N CYS A 243 -18.75 -6.60 3.32
CA CYS A 243 -18.87 -6.17 4.70
C CYS A 243 -17.97 -4.98 5.02
N GLY A 244 -18.29 -4.28 6.11
CA GLY A 244 -17.47 -3.17 6.59
C GLY A 244 -16.05 -3.57 6.92
N GLN A 245 -15.15 -2.58 6.95
CA GLN A 245 -13.72 -2.79 7.07
C GLN A 245 -13.31 -3.44 8.40
N PRO A 246 -12.74 -4.66 8.39
CA PRO A 246 -12.23 -5.29 9.61
C PRO A 246 -10.83 -4.77 9.94
N ARG A 247 -10.41 -5.01 11.19
CA ARG A 247 -9.00 -4.89 11.61
C ARG A 247 -8.13 -5.86 10.81
N HIS A 248 -6.85 -5.54 10.67
CA HIS A 248 -5.88 -6.37 9.96
C HIS A 248 -5.85 -7.83 10.48
N ALA A 249 -5.78 -8.01 11.81
CA ALA A 249 -5.74 -9.35 12.41
C ALA A 249 -6.95 -10.22 12.04
N ALA A 250 -8.14 -9.61 11.94
CA ALA A 250 -9.38 -10.31 11.62
C ALA A 250 -9.50 -10.72 10.13
N LEU A 251 -8.59 -10.28 9.27
CA LEU A 251 -8.51 -10.75 7.88
C LEU A 251 -8.17 -12.25 7.81
N TYR A 252 -7.48 -12.77 8.82
CA TYR A 252 -7.01 -14.16 8.87
C TYR A 252 -7.93 -15.09 9.66
N ASP A 253 -8.99 -14.55 10.27
CA ASP A 253 -10.09 -15.35 10.80
C ASP A 253 -10.89 -16.00 9.65
N PRO A 254 -11.59 -17.12 9.90
CA PRO A 254 -12.47 -17.72 8.91
C PRO A 254 -13.45 -16.69 8.29
N PRO A 255 -13.58 -16.63 6.96
CA PRO A 255 -14.44 -15.65 6.31
C PRO A 255 -15.92 -15.91 6.63
N GLN A 256 -16.66 -14.84 6.90
CA GLN A 256 -18.13 -14.90 6.93
C GLN A 256 -18.66 -15.04 5.50
N PRO A 257 -19.48 -16.07 5.19
CA PRO A 257 -19.99 -16.34 3.84
C PRO A 257 -20.62 -15.14 3.15
N GLU A 258 -21.40 -14.34 3.88
CA GLU A 258 -22.11 -13.15 3.40
C GLU A 258 -21.17 -12.02 2.99
N CYS A 259 -19.95 -11.97 3.53
CA CYS A 259 -18.95 -10.96 3.18
C CYS A 259 -18.20 -11.31 1.89
N GLN A 260 -18.20 -12.58 1.49
CA GLN A 260 -17.48 -13.07 0.32
C GLN A 260 -18.22 -12.70 -0.96
N VAL A 261 -17.68 -11.73 -1.71
CA VAL A 261 -18.32 -11.15 -2.90
C VAL A 261 -18.61 -12.22 -3.96
N PHE A 262 -17.62 -13.04 -4.30
CA PHE A 262 -17.76 -14.06 -5.34
C PHE A 262 -18.71 -15.20 -4.95
N ARG A 263 -18.86 -15.47 -3.64
CA ARG A 263 -19.90 -16.36 -3.13
C ARG A 263 -21.30 -15.78 -3.30
N GLN A 264 -21.47 -14.47 -3.14
CA GLN A 264 -22.76 -13.82 -3.43
C GLN A 264 -23.07 -13.85 -4.93
N LEU A 265 -22.07 -13.64 -5.79
CA LEU A 265 -22.24 -13.75 -7.24
C LEU A 265 -22.59 -15.18 -7.68
N GLU A 266 -21.96 -16.20 -7.09
CA GLU A 266 -22.28 -17.61 -7.39
C GLU A 266 -23.75 -17.93 -7.05
N ARG A 267 -24.25 -17.45 -5.90
CA ARG A 267 -25.66 -17.60 -5.51
C ARG A 267 -26.62 -16.93 -6.49
N LEU A 268 -26.17 -15.90 -7.20
CA LEU A 268 -26.93 -15.21 -8.25
C LEU A 268 -26.78 -15.87 -9.63
N GLY A 269 -26.16 -17.04 -9.71
CA GLY A 269 -26.03 -17.83 -10.93
C GLY A 269 -24.85 -17.44 -11.83
N PHE A 270 -23.87 -16.68 -11.31
CA PHE A 270 -22.62 -16.46 -12.02
C PHE A 270 -21.72 -17.69 -11.90
N ALA A 271 -21.23 -18.20 -13.02
CA ALA A 271 -20.11 -19.14 -12.99
C ALA A 271 -18.83 -18.36 -12.61
N ILE A 272 -18.11 -18.82 -11.59
CA ILE A 272 -16.96 -18.10 -11.05
C ILE A 272 -15.66 -18.58 -11.68
N HIS A 273 -14.84 -17.63 -12.13
CA HIS A 273 -13.52 -17.86 -12.68
C HIS A 273 -12.46 -17.07 -11.91
N TRP A 274 -11.24 -17.58 -11.92
CA TRP A 274 -10.09 -16.95 -11.32
C TRP A 274 -8.91 -17.08 -12.30
N GLU A 275 -8.28 -15.95 -12.61
CA GLU A 275 -7.10 -15.86 -13.47
C GLU A 275 -6.00 -15.01 -12.78
N MET A 276 -4.72 -15.33 -13.05
CA MET A 276 -3.58 -14.54 -12.59
C MET A 276 -2.48 -14.53 -13.65
N ASN A 277 -1.69 -13.46 -13.73
CA ASN A 277 -0.50 -13.42 -14.58
C ASN A 277 0.80 -13.83 -13.88
N HIS A 278 0.69 -14.33 -12.65
CA HIS A 278 1.79 -14.78 -11.80
C HIS A 278 1.34 -16.00 -10.99
N ASN A 279 2.30 -16.76 -10.41
CA ASN A 279 1.98 -18.03 -9.76
C ASN A 279 1.33 -17.91 -8.37
N GLY A 280 1.35 -16.71 -7.77
CA GLY A 280 0.85 -16.42 -6.43
C GLY A 280 1.52 -17.18 -5.28
N VAL A 281 2.73 -17.72 -5.46
CA VAL A 281 3.44 -18.49 -4.41
C VAL A 281 4.01 -17.58 -3.33
N PHE A 282 4.56 -16.42 -3.73
CA PHE A 282 5.14 -15.47 -2.80
C PHE A 282 4.09 -14.98 -1.79
N GLY A 283 4.45 -15.02 -0.49
CA GLY A 283 3.56 -14.60 0.60
C GLY A 283 2.28 -15.43 0.74
N ASP A 284 2.19 -16.62 0.13
CA ASP A 284 0.95 -17.43 0.05
C ASP A 284 -0.24 -16.67 -0.56
N PHE A 285 0.02 -15.75 -1.50
CA PHE A 285 -1.03 -14.93 -2.12
C PHE A 285 -2.16 -15.79 -2.74
N ARG A 286 -1.79 -16.87 -3.45
CA ARG A 286 -2.76 -17.82 -4.02
C ARG A 286 -3.61 -18.48 -2.93
N GLY A 287 -3.01 -18.82 -1.79
CA GLY A 287 -3.73 -19.36 -0.64
C GLY A 287 -4.69 -18.32 -0.05
N ASP A 288 -4.27 -17.07 0.07
CA ASP A 288 -5.13 -15.97 0.54
C ASP A 288 -6.34 -15.79 -0.37
N VAL A 289 -6.17 -15.79 -1.70
CA VAL A 289 -7.29 -15.71 -2.63
C VAL A 289 -8.20 -16.94 -2.48
N ALA A 290 -7.65 -18.15 -2.51
CA ALA A 290 -8.42 -19.40 -2.46
C ALA A 290 -9.29 -19.51 -1.19
N ARG A 291 -8.76 -19.11 -0.02
CA ARG A 291 -9.50 -19.12 1.24
C ARG A 291 -10.64 -18.10 1.28
N ASN A 292 -10.51 -17.01 0.52
CA ASN A 292 -11.39 -15.84 0.64
C ASN A 292 -12.39 -15.68 -0.51
N LEU A 293 -12.16 -16.33 -1.65
CA LEU A 293 -13.08 -16.33 -2.80
C LEU A 293 -14.46 -16.92 -2.46
N GLY A 294 -14.48 -17.93 -1.57
CA GLY A 294 -15.72 -18.52 -1.04
C GLY A 294 -16.41 -19.53 -1.96
N VAL A 295 -15.75 -19.91 -3.05
CA VAL A 295 -16.22 -20.86 -4.06
C VAL A 295 -15.09 -21.78 -4.49
N ALA A 296 -15.42 -22.94 -5.05
CA ALA A 296 -14.47 -23.93 -5.52
C ALA A 296 -13.94 -23.58 -6.93
N ALA A 297 -13.23 -22.45 -7.06
CA ALA A 297 -12.51 -22.10 -8.29
C ALA A 297 -11.02 -22.46 -8.15
N THR A 298 -10.44 -23.00 -9.21
CA THR A 298 -9.01 -23.29 -9.30
C THR A 298 -8.36 -22.42 -10.34
N ILE A 299 -7.05 -22.23 -10.19
CA ILE A 299 -6.22 -21.46 -11.12
C ILE A 299 -5.11 -22.34 -11.68
N GLN A 300 -4.91 -22.24 -12.99
CA GLN A 300 -3.70 -22.69 -13.65
C GLN A 300 -3.17 -21.53 -14.48
N LEU A 301 -1.87 -21.23 -14.32
CA LEU A 301 -1.22 -20.23 -15.16
C LEU A 301 -1.35 -20.60 -16.64
N ASP A 302 -1.66 -19.62 -17.47
CA ASP A 302 -1.81 -19.81 -18.90
C ASP A 302 -0.46 -20.17 -19.54
N PRO A 303 -0.26 -21.41 -20.02
CA PRO A 303 1.01 -21.82 -20.62
C PRO A 303 1.22 -21.21 -22.01
N ALA A 304 0.18 -20.67 -22.64
CA ALA A 304 0.25 -20.06 -23.97
C ALA A 304 0.49 -18.54 -23.92
N ALA A 305 0.32 -17.90 -22.75
CA ALA A 305 0.56 -16.48 -22.59
C ALA A 305 2.06 -16.15 -22.61
N GLN A 306 2.44 -15.05 -23.25
CA GLN A 306 3.83 -14.63 -23.31
C GLN A 306 4.36 -14.19 -21.95
N VAL A 307 5.61 -14.53 -21.64
CA VAL A 307 6.33 -13.97 -20.50
C VAL A 307 6.85 -12.58 -20.87
N THR A 308 6.34 -11.55 -20.20
CA THR A 308 6.73 -10.15 -20.49
C THR A 308 7.73 -9.60 -19.47
N GLN A 309 7.74 -10.17 -18.27
CA GLN A 309 8.66 -9.78 -17.21
C GLN A 309 9.10 -11.00 -16.40
N ARG A 310 10.18 -10.83 -15.63
CA ARG A 310 10.53 -11.72 -14.52
C ARG A 310 10.35 -10.99 -13.21
N ALA A 311 9.71 -11.62 -12.24
CA ALA A 311 9.50 -11.07 -10.92
C ALA A 311 10.83 -10.95 -10.14
N PHE A 312 10.76 -10.33 -8.96
CA PHE A 312 11.89 -10.18 -8.03
C PHE A 312 12.53 -11.51 -7.60
N ASP A 313 11.79 -12.62 -7.66
CA ASP A 313 12.22 -14.00 -7.39
C ASP A 313 12.66 -14.76 -8.66
N GLY A 314 12.67 -14.10 -9.82
CA GLY A 314 13.05 -14.65 -11.12
C GLY A 314 11.94 -15.44 -11.83
N LEU A 315 10.76 -15.61 -11.21
CA LEU A 315 9.65 -16.34 -11.79
C LEU A 315 8.93 -15.52 -12.88
N PRO A 316 8.26 -16.17 -13.84
CA PRO A 316 7.60 -15.47 -14.94
C PRO A 316 6.43 -14.59 -14.49
N ILE A 317 6.32 -13.41 -15.10
CA ILE A 317 5.11 -12.59 -15.15
C ILE A 317 4.60 -12.60 -16.59
N LEU A 318 3.39 -13.07 -16.78
CA LEU A 318 2.74 -13.23 -18.08
C LEU A 318 2.15 -11.89 -18.56
N SER A 319 1.98 -11.71 -19.87
CA SER A 319 1.23 -10.57 -20.44
C SER A 319 -0.18 -10.54 -19.86
N ASP A 320 -0.58 -9.38 -19.33
CA ASP A 320 -1.95 -9.18 -18.84
C ASP A 320 -2.97 -9.37 -19.98
N PHE A 321 -2.67 -8.85 -21.18
CA PHE A 321 -3.54 -9.00 -22.33
C PHE A 321 -3.69 -10.47 -22.75
N ASP A 322 -2.62 -11.23 -22.89
CA ASP A 322 -2.72 -12.63 -23.35
C ASP A 322 -3.58 -13.47 -22.41
N VAL A 323 -3.35 -13.36 -21.09
CA VAL A 323 -4.14 -14.09 -20.08
C VAL A 323 -5.62 -13.71 -20.17
N LEU A 324 -5.93 -12.41 -20.21
CA LEU A 324 -7.31 -11.92 -20.28
C LEU A 324 -7.98 -12.26 -21.62
N ALA A 325 -7.26 -12.18 -22.74
CA ALA A 325 -7.76 -12.48 -24.07
C ALA A 325 -8.02 -13.98 -24.25
N HIS A 326 -7.10 -14.85 -23.84
CA HIS A 326 -7.33 -16.30 -23.89
C HIS A 326 -8.46 -16.74 -22.95
N TRP A 327 -8.58 -16.13 -21.76
CA TRP A 327 -9.75 -16.35 -20.90
C TRP A 327 -11.04 -15.90 -21.62
N TRP A 328 -11.03 -14.73 -22.26
CA TRP A 328 -12.18 -14.20 -22.97
C TRP A 328 -12.63 -15.12 -24.10
N GLU A 329 -11.68 -15.62 -24.90
CA GLU A 329 -11.98 -16.58 -25.96
C GLU A 329 -12.63 -17.86 -25.44
N LYS A 330 -12.18 -18.38 -24.28
CA LYS A 330 -12.82 -19.51 -23.60
C LYS A 330 -14.23 -19.11 -23.15
N ARG A 331 -14.37 -17.94 -22.52
CA ARG A 331 -15.65 -17.40 -22.05
C ARG A 331 -16.71 -17.31 -23.14
N LEU A 332 -16.35 -16.88 -24.36
CA LEU A 332 -17.27 -16.78 -25.50
C LEU A 332 -17.88 -18.12 -25.90
N ARG A 333 -17.21 -19.23 -25.61
CA ARG A 333 -17.65 -20.61 -25.93
C ARG A 333 -18.38 -21.29 -24.77
N MET A 334 -18.43 -20.66 -23.59
CA MET A 334 -19.08 -21.23 -22.42
C MET A 334 -20.60 -21.10 -22.50
N PRO A 335 -21.36 -22.13 -22.10
CA PRO A 335 -22.83 -22.09 -22.07
C PRO A 335 -23.37 -21.21 -20.95
N ALA A 336 -22.55 -20.88 -19.94
CA ALA A 336 -22.94 -20.04 -18.81
C ALA A 336 -23.43 -18.67 -19.30
N GLU A 337 -24.65 -18.32 -18.90
CA GLU A 337 -25.28 -17.04 -19.25
C GLU A 337 -24.51 -15.86 -18.64
N ARG A 338 -24.05 -16.03 -17.38
CA ARG A 338 -23.31 -15.04 -16.59
C ARG A 338 -22.03 -15.65 -16.03
N VAL A 339 -20.93 -14.92 -16.13
CA VAL A 339 -19.62 -15.31 -15.58
C VAL A 339 -19.05 -14.15 -14.77
N ALA A 340 -18.45 -14.45 -13.62
CA ALA A 340 -17.70 -13.50 -12.82
C ALA A 340 -16.24 -13.94 -12.74
N LEU A 341 -15.32 -13.09 -13.22
CA LEU A 341 -13.87 -13.31 -13.16
C LEU A 341 -13.25 -12.48 -12.04
N PHE A 342 -12.46 -13.13 -11.19
CA PHE A 342 -11.43 -12.48 -10.39
C PHE A 342 -10.09 -12.58 -11.12
N TYR A 343 -9.55 -11.44 -11.58
CA TYR A 343 -8.22 -11.38 -12.17
C TYR A 343 -7.25 -10.65 -11.26
N ASN A 344 -6.08 -11.24 -11.00
CA ASN A 344 -4.99 -10.55 -10.33
C ASN A 344 -3.75 -10.38 -11.21
N GLY A 345 -3.27 -9.13 -11.31
CA GLY A 345 -2.10 -8.75 -12.10
C GLY A 345 -0.98 -8.20 -11.24
N ALA A 346 0.24 -8.73 -11.38
CA ALA A 346 1.43 -8.33 -10.63
C ALA A 346 2.46 -7.55 -11.47
N SER A 347 2.06 -7.04 -12.64
CA SER A 347 2.95 -6.42 -13.64
C SER A 347 3.68 -5.16 -13.16
N LEU A 348 3.19 -4.51 -12.11
CA LEU A 348 3.80 -3.30 -11.54
C LEU A 348 4.55 -3.53 -10.24
N HIS A 349 4.57 -4.77 -9.73
CA HIS A 349 5.27 -5.08 -8.48
C HIS A 349 6.75 -4.67 -8.57
N ASP A 350 7.29 -4.06 -7.51
CA ASP A 350 8.69 -3.69 -7.47
C ASP A 350 9.61 -4.90 -7.64
N GLY A 351 10.76 -4.69 -8.25
CA GLY A 351 11.74 -5.73 -8.57
C GLY A 351 11.43 -6.56 -9.82
N ASN A 352 10.26 -6.41 -10.47
CA ASN A 352 10.07 -7.03 -11.78
C ASN A 352 10.98 -6.40 -12.83
N ARG A 353 11.45 -7.23 -13.78
CA ARG A 353 12.39 -6.85 -14.83
C ARG A 353 11.84 -7.26 -16.19
N ILE A 354 11.89 -6.33 -17.15
CA ILE A 354 11.58 -6.60 -18.55
C ILE A 354 12.85 -7.16 -19.22
N GLU A 355 12.76 -8.32 -19.86
CA GLU A 355 13.90 -8.91 -20.56
C GLU A 355 14.44 -8.00 -21.67
N GLY A 356 15.77 -7.91 -21.79
CA GLY A 356 16.43 -7.09 -22.80
C GLY A 356 16.35 -5.57 -22.56
N TYR A 357 15.66 -5.11 -21.51
CA TYR A 357 15.56 -3.69 -21.16
C TYR A 357 16.38 -3.37 -19.91
N ARG A 358 17.19 -2.32 -19.99
CA ARG A 358 17.96 -1.79 -18.86
C ARG A 358 17.40 -0.41 -18.50
N PRO A 359 16.63 -0.29 -17.40
CA PRO A 359 16.07 0.99 -17.00
C PRO A 359 17.16 1.93 -16.48
N ARG A 360 16.93 3.24 -16.63
CA ARG A 360 17.81 4.27 -16.04
C ARG A 360 17.71 4.31 -14.51
N ASP A 361 16.49 4.19 -14.01
CA ASP A 361 16.15 4.16 -12.59
C ASP A 361 14.82 3.42 -12.39
N VAL A 362 14.35 3.34 -11.14
CA VAL A 362 13.08 2.67 -10.79
C VAL A 362 11.86 3.32 -11.44
N ASN A 363 11.88 4.65 -11.63
CA ASN A 363 10.75 5.38 -12.23
C ASN A 363 10.67 5.10 -13.74
N ASP A 364 11.81 5.04 -14.43
CA ASP A 364 11.89 4.65 -15.85
C ASP A 364 11.36 3.23 -16.06
N SER A 365 11.77 2.29 -15.19
CA SER A 365 11.25 0.92 -15.18
C SER A 365 9.73 0.88 -14.97
N TYR A 366 9.24 1.56 -13.92
CA TYR A 366 7.82 1.58 -13.59
C TYR A 366 7.00 2.23 -14.69
N ALA A 367 7.42 3.39 -15.22
CA ALA A 367 6.71 4.08 -16.29
C ALA A 367 6.56 3.20 -17.54
N ARG A 368 7.58 2.41 -17.89
CA ARG A 368 7.49 1.47 -19.02
C ARG A 368 6.49 0.35 -18.75
N ARG A 369 6.53 -0.26 -17.55
CA ARG A 369 5.61 -1.32 -17.15
C ARG A 369 4.16 -0.83 -17.01
N LEU A 370 3.96 0.37 -16.47
CA LEU A 370 2.64 1.01 -16.37
C LEU A 370 2.05 1.25 -17.75
N ARG A 371 2.83 1.80 -18.68
CA ARG A 371 2.36 1.98 -20.06
C ARG A 371 1.93 0.65 -20.69
N SER A 372 2.76 -0.39 -20.58
CA SER A 372 2.42 -1.72 -21.10
C SER A 372 1.16 -2.31 -20.47
N LEU A 373 0.98 -2.19 -19.15
CA LEU A 373 -0.24 -2.64 -18.47
C LEU A 373 -1.47 -1.87 -18.96
N LEU A 374 -1.40 -0.53 -19.01
CA LEU A 374 -2.51 0.31 -19.46
C LEU A 374 -2.87 0.02 -20.93
N ASP A 375 -1.88 -0.20 -21.79
CA ASP A 375 -2.09 -0.62 -23.18
C ASP A 375 -2.77 -1.99 -23.27
N ASP A 376 -2.31 -2.98 -22.48
CA ASP A 376 -2.88 -4.33 -22.43
C ASP A 376 -4.35 -4.31 -21.94
N LEU A 377 -4.65 -3.53 -20.90
CA LEU A 377 -6.01 -3.39 -20.40
C LEU A 377 -6.92 -2.63 -21.38
N ASN A 378 -6.41 -1.59 -22.06
CA ASN A 378 -7.16 -0.89 -23.10
C ASN A 378 -7.50 -1.82 -24.27
N ARG A 379 -6.55 -2.66 -24.70
CA ARG A 379 -6.77 -3.68 -25.74
C ARG A 379 -7.80 -4.70 -25.29
N PHE A 380 -7.76 -5.14 -24.03
CA PHE A 380 -8.77 -6.04 -23.47
C PHE A 380 -10.17 -5.40 -23.45
N PHE A 381 -10.29 -4.13 -23.04
CA PHE A 381 -11.58 -3.42 -23.07
C PHE A 381 -12.10 -3.31 -24.51
N ASP A 382 -11.23 -3.07 -25.49
CA ASP A 382 -11.58 -3.02 -26.91
C ASP A 382 -12.04 -4.40 -27.41
N LEU A 383 -11.35 -5.48 -27.05
CA LEU A 383 -11.73 -6.86 -27.36
C LEU A 383 -13.11 -7.22 -26.81
N VAL A 384 -13.37 -6.87 -25.54
CA VAL A 384 -14.66 -7.11 -24.89
C VAL A 384 -15.76 -6.30 -25.57
N ALA A 385 -15.55 -5.01 -25.81
CA ALA A 385 -16.54 -4.16 -26.47
C ALA A 385 -16.89 -4.64 -27.88
N GLN A 386 -15.88 -5.05 -28.67
CA GLN A 386 -16.06 -5.57 -30.03
C GLN A 386 -16.84 -6.89 -30.09
N SER A 387 -16.82 -7.68 -29.01
CA SER A 387 -17.58 -8.94 -28.95
C SER A 387 -19.10 -8.72 -28.86
N GLY A 388 -19.55 -7.52 -28.49
CA GLY A 388 -20.96 -7.22 -28.21
C GLY A 388 -21.52 -7.86 -26.93
N ARG A 389 -20.73 -8.60 -26.15
CA ARG A 389 -21.16 -9.08 -24.83
C ARG A 389 -21.12 -7.95 -23.82
N ARG A 390 -22.17 -7.89 -23.00
CA ARG A 390 -22.31 -6.94 -21.90
C ARG A 390 -21.39 -7.34 -20.77
N VAL A 391 -20.52 -6.43 -20.33
CA VAL A 391 -19.56 -6.70 -19.25
C VAL A 391 -19.42 -5.50 -18.33
N VAL A 392 -19.59 -5.73 -17.03
CA VAL A 392 -19.20 -4.78 -15.99
C VAL A 392 -17.76 -5.07 -15.59
N ILE A 393 -16.84 -4.18 -15.96
CA ILE A 393 -15.47 -4.21 -15.44
C ILE A 393 -15.45 -3.47 -14.11
N VAL A 394 -14.88 -4.09 -13.08
CA VAL A 394 -14.60 -3.47 -11.79
C VAL A 394 -13.08 -3.32 -11.67
N PHE A 395 -12.58 -2.09 -11.72
CA PHE A 395 -11.15 -1.77 -11.71
C PHE A 395 -10.74 -1.33 -10.30
N ILE A 396 -9.87 -2.10 -9.64
CA ILE A 396 -9.50 -1.87 -8.23
C ILE A 396 -8.02 -2.25 -8.00
N PRO A 397 -7.10 -1.30 -7.95
CA PRO A 397 -5.75 -1.57 -7.51
C PRO A 397 -5.68 -2.09 -6.06
N GLU A 398 -4.67 -2.90 -5.75
CA GLU A 398 -4.39 -3.39 -4.39
C GLU A 398 -3.94 -2.25 -3.47
N HIS A 399 -3.02 -1.43 -3.99
CA HIS A 399 -2.28 -0.35 -3.34
C HIS A 399 -1.25 0.19 -4.36
N GLY A 400 -0.58 1.28 -4.02
CA GLY A 400 0.53 1.87 -4.76
C GLY A 400 1.85 1.10 -4.65
N ALA A 401 2.77 1.46 -5.53
CA ALA A 401 4.13 0.95 -5.61
C ALA A 401 5.09 1.63 -4.64
N ALA A 402 4.67 2.73 -4.01
CA ALA A 402 5.51 3.58 -3.16
C ALA A 402 6.74 4.10 -3.92
N LEU A 403 6.57 4.52 -5.19
CA LEU A 403 7.70 4.99 -6.03
C LEU A 403 8.37 6.22 -5.43
N ARG A 404 7.59 7.10 -4.83
CA ARG A 404 8.11 8.21 -4.03
C ARG A 404 8.19 7.76 -2.57
N GLY A 405 9.39 7.83 -2.00
CA GLY A 405 9.57 7.71 -0.55
C GLY A 405 9.13 8.98 0.18
N ASP A 406 8.92 8.85 1.49
CA ASP A 406 8.62 9.94 2.40
C ASP A 406 9.65 10.01 3.55
N ARG A 407 9.40 10.85 4.56
CA ARG A 407 10.32 11.02 5.70
C ARG A 407 10.40 9.77 6.59
N ARG A 408 9.40 8.90 6.56
CA ARG A 408 9.24 7.72 7.43
C ARG A 408 9.54 6.41 6.70
N GLN A 409 9.46 6.36 5.38
CA GLN A 409 9.85 5.19 4.60
C GLN A 409 10.42 5.58 3.23
N MET A 410 11.50 4.91 2.83
CA MET A 410 12.12 5.11 1.51
C MET A 410 11.26 4.55 0.37
N SER A 411 11.59 4.95 -0.86
CA SER A 411 10.97 4.44 -2.08
C SER A 411 11.00 2.90 -2.13
N GLY A 412 9.87 2.30 -2.51
CA GLY A 412 9.64 0.85 -2.51
C GLY A 412 9.25 0.24 -1.16
N LEU A 413 9.45 0.94 -0.03
CA LEU A 413 8.93 0.49 1.27
C LEU A 413 7.48 0.91 1.45
N ARG A 414 6.74 0.00 2.06
CA ARG A 414 5.27 0.00 2.15
C ARG A 414 4.82 -0.65 3.46
N GLU A 415 5.63 -0.47 4.49
CA GLU A 415 5.37 -0.94 5.86
C GLU A 415 4.33 -0.05 6.54
N ILE A 416 4.35 1.24 6.22
CA ILE A 416 3.38 2.22 6.68
C ILE A 416 2.38 2.43 5.53
N PRO A 417 1.08 2.10 5.71
CA PRO A 417 0.07 2.26 4.66
C PRO A 417 -0.33 3.74 4.52
N THR A 418 0.58 4.56 4.00
CA THR A 418 0.35 6.00 3.79
C THR A 418 -0.72 6.24 2.74
N TRP A 419 -1.32 7.43 2.76
CA TRP A 419 -2.31 7.82 1.75
C TRP A 419 -1.74 7.77 0.32
N ALA A 420 -0.47 8.16 0.11
CA ALA A 420 0.17 8.05 -1.20
C ALA A 420 0.20 6.61 -1.75
N ILE A 421 0.13 5.60 -0.87
CA ILE A 421 0.10 4.19 -1.23
C ILE A 421 -1.33 3.65 -1.27
N THR A 422 -2.23 4.04 -0.36
CA THR A 422 -3.57 3.45 -0.29
C THR A 422 -4.63 4.21 -1.09
N HIS A 423 -4.30 5.38 -1.61
CA HIS A 423 -5.16 6.21 -2.46
C HIS A 423 -5.01 5.84 -3.93
N VAL A 424 -5.99 5.12 -4.47
CA VAL A 424 -5.90 4.50 -5.80
C VAL A 424 -7.03 4.94 -6.71
N PRO A 425 -6.83 4.93 -8.04
CA PRO A 425 -7.95 5.02 -8.99
C PRO A 425 -8.78 3.74 -8.90
N ALA A 426 -10.05 3.84 -8.52
CA ALA A 426 -10.98 2.70 -8.53
C ALA A 426 -12.29 3.07 -9.22
N GLY A 427 -13.00 2.09 -9.76
CA GLY A 427 -14.25 2.38 -10.44
C GLY A 427 -14.79 1.22 -11.26
N LEU A 428 -15.72 1.56 -12.16
CA LEU A 428 -16.32 0.58 -13.05
C LEU A 428 -16.50 1.10 -14.48
N ALA A 429 -16.48 0.17 -15.42
CA ALA A 429 -16.82 0.40 -16.82
C ALA A 429 -17.91 -0.57 -17.27
N LEU A 430 -18.79 -0.10 -18.15
CA LEU A 430 -19.86 -0.84 -18.80
C LEU A 430 -19.46 -1.01 -20.27
N LEU A 431 -19.23 -2.24 -20.70
CA LEU A 431 -18.81 -2.57 -22.06
C LEU A 431 -19.91 -3.36 -22.78
N GLY A 432 -19.95 -3.29 -24.11
CA GLY A 432 -20.86 -4.09 -24.95
C GLY A 432 -22.33 -3.65 -24.94
N GLY A 433 -22.61 -2.40 -24.56
CA GLY A 433 -23.91 -1.76 -24.78
C GLY A 433 -24.02 -1.10 -26.16
N SER A 434 -25.25 -0.87 -26.64
CA SER A 434 -25.55 -0.25 -27.94
C SER A 434 -25.60 1.27 -27.93
N ASP A 435 -25.49 1.89 -26.75
CA ASP A 435 -25.67 3.33 -26.58
C ASP A 435 -24.34 4.08 -26.62
N ALA A 436 -24.40 5.36 -27.00
CA ALA A 436 -23.26 6.26 -26.97
C ALA A 436 -22.64 6.33 -25.56
N PRO A 437 -21.32 6.54 -25.43
CA PRO A 437 -20.68 6.60 -24.12
C PRO A 437 -21.33 7.67 -23.24
N ALA A 438 -21.89 7.26 -22.11
CA ALA A 438 -22.36 8.19 -21.09
C ALA A 438 -21.17 8.95 -20.49
N PRO A 439 -21.32 10.25 -20.14
CA PRO A 439 -20.28 10.99 -19.44
C PRO A 439 -19.82 10.25 -18.18
N GLN A 440 -18.51 10.18 -17.97
CA GLN A 440 -17.92 9.62 -16.76
C GLN A 440 -18.50 10.31 -15.52
N GLN A 441 -19.02 9.50 -14.59
CA GLN A 441 -19.52 9.96 -13.31
C GLN A 441 -18.39 9.94 -12.28
N ILE A 442 -18.18 11.06 -11.59
CA ILE A 442 -17.15 11.18 -10.55
C ILE A 442 -17.80 10.99 -9.18
N VAL A 443 -17.22 10.10 -8.38
CA VAL A 443 -17.53 9.95 -6.96
C VAL A 443 -16.31 10.43 -6.18
N ASP A 444 -16.45 11.58 -5.52
CA ASP A 444 -15.40 12.28 -4.77
C ASP A 444 -15.53 12.13 -3.25
N GLN A 445 -16.56 11.44 -2.79
CA GLN A 445 -16.71 11.09 -1.39
C GLN A 445 -15.71 9.98 -0.99
N PRO A 446 -15.31 9.90 0.30
CA PRO A 446 -14.40 8.85 0.77
C PRO A 446 -15.02 7.47 0.58
N MET A 447 -14.36 6.63 -0.23
CA MET A 447 -14.82 5.30 -0.58
C MET A 447 -13.81 4.22 -0.18
N SER A 448 -14.32 3.01 0.02
CA SER A 448 -13.55 1.79 0.06
C SER A 448 -14.42 0.66 -0.49
N TYR A 449 -14.04 -0.60 -0.25
CA TYR A 449 -14.68 -1.77 -0.87
C TYR A 449 -16.19 -1.84 -0.68
N LEU A 450 -16.72 -1.48 0.50
CA LEU A 450 -18.16 -1.53 0.78
C LEU A 450 -18.97 -0.64 -0.18
N GLY A 451 -18.54 0.61 -0.41
CA GLY A 451 -19.19 1.53 -1.34
C GLY A 451 -19.19 1.03 -2.78
N LEU A 452 -18.07 0.40 -3.18
CA LEU A 452 -17.95 -0.19 -4.51
C LEU A 452 -18.82 -1.42 -4.72
N PHE A 453 -18.88 -2.32 -3.73
CA PHE A 453 -19.72 -3.52 -3.84
C PHE A 453 -21.20 -3.24 -3.59
N GLU A 454 -21.54 -2.18 -2.86
CA GLU A 454 -22.91 -1.65 -2.83
C GLU A 454 -23.32 -1.16 -4.22
N LEU A 455 -22.45 -0.41 -4.91
CA LEU A 455 -22.71 0.00 -6.29
C LEU A 455 -22.91 -1.22 -7.19
N LEU A 456 -22.04 -2.23 -7.12
CA LEU A 456 -22.21 -3.47 -7.89
C LEU A 456 -23.52 -4.19 -7.57
N SER A 457 -23.91 -4.27 -6.29
CA SER A 457 -25.18 -4.86 -5.87
C SER A 457 -26.38 -4.13 -6.48
N ARG A 458 -26.35 -2.78 -6.48
CA ARG A 458 -27.38 -1.96 -7.11
C ARG A 458 -27.45 -2.15 -8.62
N LEU A 459 -26.32 -2.37 -9.31
CA LEU A 459 -26.32 -2.71 -10.73
C LEU A 459 -26.89 -4.10 -11.02
N LEU A 460 -26.76 -5.04 -10.08
CA LEU A 460 -27.38 -6.37 -10.19
C LEU A 460 -28.89 -6.32 -9.94
N ALA A 461 -29.34 -5.45 -9.03
CA ALA A 461 -30.75 -5.23 -8.77
C ALA A 461 -31.42 -4.44 -9.92
N ASP A 462 -30.81 -3.33 -10.33
CA ASP A 462 -31.27 -2.43 -11.38
C ASP A 462 -30.30 -2.45 -12.55
N ASN A 463 -30.57 -3.34 -13.50
CA ASN A 463 -29.68 -3.69 -14.60
C ASN A 463 -29.27 -2.47 -15.45
N PRO A 464 -27.96 -2.15 -15.54
CA PRO A 464 -27.51 -0.94 -16.24
C PRO A 464 -27.71 -1.00 -17.75
N TYR A 465 -27.83 -2.19 -18.35
CA TYR A 465 -28.05 -2.34 -19.78
C TYR A 465 -29.53 -2.23 -20.16
N ALA A 466 -30.44 -2.32 -19.19
CA ALA A 466 -31.86 -2.02 -19.41
C ALA A 466 -32.14 -0.51 -19.35
N SER A 467 -31.32 0.27 -18.63
CA SER A 467 -31.47 1.73 -18.48
C SER A 467 -30.67 2.54 -19.51
N GLY A 468 -30.01 1.88 -20.47
CA GLY A 468 -29.12 2.50 -21.43
C GLY A 468 -27.86 3.11 -20.79
N GLY A 469 -27.31 2.45 -19.77
CA GLY A 469 -26.08 2.86 -19.09
C GLY A 469 -26.23 4.04 -18.14
N ARG A 470 -27.46 4.46 -17.80
CA ARG A 470 -27.71 5.53 -16.82
C ARG A 470 -27.51 4.99 -15.40
N LEU A 471 -26.56 5.58 -14.66
CA LEU A 471 -26.13 5.13 -13.32
C LEU A 471 -26.52 6.07 -12.16
N GLY A 472 -27.18 7.19 -12.44
CA GLY A 472 -27.48 8.23 -11.44
C GLY A 472 -28.17 7.69 -10.17
N PRO A 473 -29.26 6.91 -10.28
CA PRO A 473 -29.93 6.32 -9.12
C PRO A 473 -29.03 5.39 -8.29
N GLN A 474 -28.21 4.57 -8.95
CA GLN A 474 -27.34 3.61 -8.28
C GLN A 474 -26.21 4.29 -7.50
N LEU A 475 -25.76 5.47 -7.95
CA LEU A 475 -24.71 6.26 -7.30
C LEU A 475 -25.20 7.10 -6.11
N ALA A 476 -26.51 7.31 -5.98
CA ALA A 476 -27.06 8.18 -4.94
C ALA A 476 -26.89 7.55 -3.55
N GLY A 477 -26.19 8.24 -2.64
CA GLY A 477 -26.06 7.80 -1.24
C GLY A 477 -25.30 6.47 -1.10
N LEU A 478 -24.22 6.28 -1.87
CA LEU A 478 -23.31 5.15 -1.64
C LEU A 478 -22.69 5.25 -0.23
N PRO A 479 -22.48 4.12 0.46
CA PRO A 479 -21.90 4.08 1.78
C PRO A 479 -20.43 4.54 1.74
N THR A 480 -20.12 5.63 2.44
CA THR A 480 -18.77 6.16 2.57
C THR A 480 -17.95 5.38 3.60
N THR A 481 -16.62 5.38 3.49
CA THR A 481 -15.73 4.77 4.50
C THR A 481 -14.61 5.74 4.82
N GLU A 482 -14.40 6.04 6.10
CA GLU A 482 -13.28 6.89 6.51
C GLU A 482 -11.93 6.27 6.07
N PRO A 483 -10.95 7.09 5.63
CA PRO A 483 -9.62 6.59 5.30
C PRO A 483 -8.84 6.09 6.51
N VAL A 484 -9.01 4.80 6.79
CA VAL A 484 -8.22 4.02 7.75
C VAL A 484 -7.53 2.92 6.98
N ALA A 485 -6.22 2.76 7.17
CA ALA A 485 -5.46 1.67 6.58
C ALA A 485 -4.61 0.96 7.64
N GLU A 486 -4.57 -0.37 7.57
CA GLU A 486 -3.82 -1.20 8.52
C GLU A 486 -2.94 -2.22 7.79
N ASN A 487 -1.65 -2.18 8.10
CA ASN A 487 -0.75 -3.32 7.99
C ASN A 487 -0.59 -3.94 9.40
N GLU A 488 0.08 -5.08 9.52
CA GLU A 488 0.31 -5.66 10.84
C GLU A 488 1.15 -4.73 11.73
N GLY A 489 0.54 -4.33 12.85
CA GLY A 489 1.12 -3.44 13.84
C GLY A 489 1.06 -1.93 13.53
N THR A 490 0.70 -1.51 12.31
CA THR A 490 0.72 -0.09 11.92
C THR A 490 -0.61 0.34 11.34
N VAL A 491 -1.16 1.44 11.87
CA VAL A 491 -2.41 2.05 11.41
C VAL A 491 -2.15 3.46 10.93
N VAL A 492 -2.75 3.84 9.81
CA VAL A 492 -2.83 5.23 9.33
C VAL A 492 -4.31 5.61 9.26
N MET A 493 -4.68 6.74 9.87
CA MET A 493 -6.05 7.23 9.92
C MET A 493 -6.09 8.72 9.60
N ARG A 494 -6.99 9.12 8.69
CA ARG A 494 -7.26 10.53 8.41
C ARG A 494 -8.11 11.14 9.53
N VAL A 495 -7.68 12.27 10.06
CA VAL A 495 -8.43 13.07 11.05
C VAL A 495 -8.47 14.52 10.55
N GLY A 496 -9.64 14.95 10.07
CA GLY A 496 -9.76 16.20 9.31
C GLY A 496 -8.89 16.14 8.05
N ASN A 497 -7.99 17.11 7.89
CA ASN A 497 -7.08 17.19 6.74
C ASN A 497 -5.67 16.64 7.01
N ARG A 498 -5.47 15.92 8.12
CA ARG A 498 -4.16 15.37 8.51
C ARG A 498 -4.22 13.86 8.70
N PHE A 499 -3.09 13.19 8.54
CA PHE A 499 -2.97 11.77 8.85
C PHE A 499 -2.28 11.55 10.19
N GLN A 500 -2.78 10.57 10.94
CA GLN A 500 -2.21 10.11 12.20
C GLN A 500 -1.79 8.67 12.02
N MET A 501 -0.58 8.34 12.47
CA MET A 501 -0.05 6.99 12.45
C MET A 501 0.00 6.43 13.87
N ARG A 502 -0.56 5.25 14.06
CA ARG A 502 -0.34 4.43 15.25
C ARG A 502 0.76 3.41 14.96
N THR A 503 1.82 3.44 15.74
CA THR A 503 2.95 2.50 15.62
C THR A 503 2.69 1.20 16.41
N PRO A 504 3.49 0.14 16.19
CA PRO A 504 3.30 -1.16 16.87
C PRO A 504 3.31 -1.11 18.40
N ASP A 505 4.00 -0.14 19.01
CA ASP A 505 4.01 0.12 20.46
C ASP A 505 2.72 0.83 20.97
N GLY A 506 1.77 1.09 20.07
CA GLY A 506 0.51 1.76 20.34
C GLY A 506 0.62 3.27 20.52
N SER A 507 1.79 3.87 20.30
CA SER A 507 1.93 5.33 20.29
C SER A 507 1.36 5.94 19.01
N TRP A 508 0.89 7.19 19.09
CA TRP A 508 0.38 7.94 17.95
C TRP A 508 1.35 9.06 17.59
N THR A 509 1.57 9.25 16.30
CA THR A 509 2.34 10.38 15.77
C THR A 509 1.69 10.96 14.53
N PRO A 510 1.78 12.28 14.30
CA PRO A 510 1.44 12.87 13.02
C PRO A 510 2.24 12.22 11.88
N LEU A 511 1.57 12.05 10.75
CA LEU A 511 2.12 11.58 9.49
C LEU A 511 1.94 12.73 8.48
N ASP A 512 3.01 13.48 8.27
CA ASP A 512 3.06 14.65 7.38
C ASP A 512 3.35 14.26 5.93
#